data_AF-A0A2T8HUQ8-F1
#
_entry.id   AF-A0A2T8HUQ8-F1
#
_cell.length_a   1.000
_cell.length_b   1.000
_cell.length_c   1.000
_cell.angle_alpha   90.00
_cell.angle_beta   90.00
_cell.angle_gamma   90.00
#
_symmetry.space_group_name_H-M   'P 1'
#
loop_
_entity.id
_entity.type
_entity.pdbx_description
1 polymer ?
#
loop_
_entity_poly.entity_id
_entity_poly.type
_entity_poly.pdbx_seq_one_letter_code
_entity_poly.pdbx_strand_id
1 'polypeptide(L)'
;MNSQAPLSDTILLIEDTPSLQMIYKAALTRANLPVETCGTAADGLAAFARLKSRVVLLDLMLPDRAGLEVMKELLASEPQTCVIVITANGSINKAVEMMRAGAHEFLVKPFDDQRLINAIENARRSLHHRPRSTLAEARIQVLPPFIGHSSAMLAVYDKIRSVARSMATVFITGESGTGKELCAEAVHKASARSAGPFIALNCGAIPVGLLESEVFGHLRGSFTGAISDKQGAAAAADGGTLFLDEICEMDLNLQTKLLRFLQTSTITPVGATKPRKVNVRIICATNRNPLEEVRQGRFREDLYYRLHVVPIHLPPLRERGDDVNEIAETLVTQMAREEGHEFSGLSPRVRELFRNMAWPGNVRQLINVLRNVVVLNAGPLVTPEMLPPDLLSQRPMTTREPAAPTAPARPVLGDLAGRTLAQIERIVIEDTLARHNGSVPKSARELDVSASTLYRKLDAWSKAETPE
;
A
#
# COMPACT_ATOMS: atom_id res chain seq x y z
N MET A 1 -40.46 -29.59 0.09
CA MET A 1 -40.00 -29.58 -1.31
C MET A 1 -39.64 -28.15 -1.70
N ASN A 2 -38.36 -27.82 -1.75
CA ASN A 2 -37.88 -26.65 -2.50
C ASN A 2 -36.61 -27.12 -3.22
N SER A 3 -36.80 -27.52 -4.48
CA SER A 3 -35.75 -27.96 -5.39
C SER A 3 -34.87 -26.76 -5.70
N GLN A 4 -33.71 -26.65 -5.05
CA GLN A 4 -32.67 -25.74 -5.51
C GLN A 4 -32.02 -26.41 -6.73
N ALA A 5 -32.28 -25.86 -7.91
CA ALA A 5 -31.57 -26.22 -9.13
C ALA A 5 -30.05 -26.12 -8.89
N PRO A 6 -29.24 -27.07 -9.40
CA PRO A 6 -27.80 -27.06 -9.21
C PRO A 6 -27.21 -25.77 -9.81
N LEU A 7 -26.33 -25.12 -9.05
CA LEU A 7 -25.58 -23.95 -9.51
C LEU A 7 -24.70 -24.37 -10.70
N SER A 8 -24.78 -23.63 -11.80
CA SER A 8 -24.04 -23.95 -13.02
C SER A 8 -22.59 -23.48 -12.95
N ASP A 9 -21.67 -24.34 -13.38
CA ASP A 9 -20.23 -24.02 -13.56
C ASP A 9 -19.98 -23.32 -14.92
N THR A 10 -21.04 -23.02 -15.67
CA THR A 10 -21.00 -22.31 -16.95
C THR A 10 -20.67 -20.83 -16.76
N ILE A 11 -19.65 -20.37 -17.47
CA ILE A 11 -19.26 -18.96 -17.56
C ILE A 11 -20.24 -18.22 -18.46
N LEU A 12 -20.70 -17.06 -18.02
CA LEU A 12 -21.51 -16.18 -18.86
C LEU A 12 -20.62 -15.10 -19.49
N LEU A 13 -20.61 -15.01 -20.81
CA LEU A 13 -19.92 -13.96 -21.57
C LEU A 13 -20.93 -12.98 -22.16
N ILE A 14 -20.85 -11.72 -21.79
CA ILE A 14 -21.68 -10.62 -22.30
C ILE A 14 -20.77 -9.67 -23.09
N GLU A 15 -20.83 -9.76 -24.41
CA GLU A 15 -19.93 -9.08 -25.36
C GLU A 15 -20.70 -8.85 -26.65
N ASP A 16 -20.78 -7.62 -27.17
CA ASP A 16 -21.62 -7.31 -28.33
C ASP A 16 -20.98 -7.68 -29.66
N THR A 17 -19.65 -7.77 -29.70
CA THR A 17 -18.88 -7.98 -30.93
C THR A 17 -18.79 -9.47 -31.28
N PRO A 18 -19.40 -9.95 -32.39
CA PRO A 18 -19.46 -11.39 -32.70
C PRO A 18 -18.09 -12.06 -32.90
N SER A 19 -17.12 -11.33 -33.48
CA SER A 19 -15.76 -11.84 -33.66
C SER A 19 -15.04 -12.05 -32.33
N LEU A 20 -15.24 -11.16 -31.35
CA LEU A 20 -14.69 -11.30 -30.00
C LEU A 20 -15.36 -12.43 -29.22
N GLN A 21 -16.69 -12.57 -29.34
CA GLN A 21 -17.39 -13.73 -28.78
C GLN A 21 -16.80 -15.05 -29.29
N MET A 22 -16.53 -15.16 -30.61
CA MET A 22 -15.91 -16.36 -31.19
C MET A 22 -14.52 -16.62 -30.63
N ILE A 23 -13.68 -15.59 -30.51
CA ILE A 23 -12.31 -15.71 -29.96
C ILE A 23 -12.36 -16.19 -28.51
N TYR A 24 -13.13 -15.50 -27.66
CA TYR A 24 -13.22 -15.85 -26.24
C TYR A 24 -13.86 -17.24 -26.06
N LYS A 25 -14.91 -17.56 -26.81
CA LYS A 25 -15.52 -18.89 -26.78
C LYS A 25 -14.54 -19.98 -27.19
N ALA A 26 -13.73 -19.76 -28.22
CA ALA A 26 -12.71 -20.71 -28.66
C ALA A 26 -11.59 -20.89 -27.62
N ALA A 27 -11.15 -19.82 -26.95
CA ALA A 27 -10.17 -19.90 -25.86
C ALA A 27 -10.71 -20.69 -24.66
N LEU A 28 -11.94 -20.38 -24.22
CA LEU A 28 -12.58 -21.05 -23.09
C LEU A 28 -12.90 -22.52 -23.37
N THR A 29 -13.34 -22.84 -24.59
CA THR A 29 -13.61 -24.22 -25.00
C THR A 29 -12.32 -25.06 -25.02
N ARG A 30 -11.18 -24.50 -25.50
CA ARG A 30 -9.87 -25.18 -25.42
C ARG A 30 -9.42 -25.43 -23.98
N ALA A 31 -9.80 -24.57 -23.05
CA ALA A 31 -9.54 -24.72 -21.62
C ALA A 31 -10.57 -25.61 -20.90
N ASN A 32 -11.48 -26.28 -21.62
CA ASN A 32 -12.58 -27.07 -21.07
C ASN A 32 -13.51 -26.29 -20.12
N LEU A 33 -13.67 -25.00 -20.36
CA LEU A 33 -14.55 -24.12 -19.59
C LEU A 33 -15.88 -23.94 -20.35
N PRO A 34 -17.02 -24.44 -19.82
CA PRO A 34 -18.32 -24.25 -20.47
C PRO A 34 -18.68 -22.76 -20.46
N VAL A 35 -19.09 -22.23 -21.61
CA VAL A 35 -19.42 -20.81 -21.78
C VAL A 35 -20.72 -20.63 -22.55
N GLU A 36 -21.57 -19.72 -22.07
CA GLU A 36 -22.72 -19.19 -22.80
C GLU A 36 -22.46 -17.72 -23.17
N THR A 37 -22.77 -17.34 -24.42
CA THR A 37 -22.44 -16.02 -24.97
C THR A 37 -23.70 -15.22 -25.27
N CYS A 38 -23.74 -13.97 -24.83
CA CYS A 38 -24.84 -13.02 -25.03
C CYS A 38 -24.32 -11.73 -25.69
N GLY A 39 -25.07 -11.18 -26.65
CA GLY A 39 -24.68 -9.97 -27.39
C GLY A 39 -25.22 -8.65 -26.82
N THR A 40 -26.13 -8.72 -25.85
CA THR A 40 -26.80 -7.54 -25.28
C THR A 40 -26.88 -7.67 -23.76
N ALA A 41 -27.04 -6.54 -23.07
CA ALA A 41 -27.26 -6.53 -21.62
C ALA A 41 -28.57 -7.25 -21.24
N ALA A 42 -29.64 -7.05 -22.01
CA ALA A 42 -30.91 -7.71 -21.80
C ALA A 42 -30.80 -9.24 -21.85
N ASP A 43 -30.14 -9.77 -22.89
CA ASP A 43 -29.93 -11.21 -23.03
C ASP A 43 -29.01 -11.75 -21.93
N GLY A 44 -27.96 -10.99 -21.57
CA GLY A 44 -27.03 -11.34 -20.50
C GLY A 44 -27.72 -11.45 -19.14
N LEU A 45 -28.60 -10.50 -18.79
CA LEU A 45 -29.36 -10.54 -17.53
C LEU A 45 -30.37 -11.68 -17.50
N ALA A 46 -31.05 -11.96 -18.63
CA ALA A 46 -31.97 -13.10 -18.74
C ALA A 46 -31.24 -14.44 -18.62
N ALA A 47 -30.09 -14.58 -19.29
CA ALA A 47 -29.22 -15.75 -19.19
C ALA A 47 -28.66 -15.92 -17.78
N PHE A 48 -28.25 -14.84 -17.13
CA PHE A 48 -27.77 -14.86 -15.74
C PHE A 48 -28.84 -15.37 -14.77
N ALA A 49 -30.08 -14.89 -14.89
CA ALA A 49 -31.19 -15.35 -14.05
C ALA A 49 -31.50 -16.84 -14.26
N ARG A 50 -31.33 -17.34 -15.48
CA ARG A 50 -31.54 -18.75 -15.83
C ARG A 50 -30.40 -19.67 -15.40
N LEU A 51 -29.15 -19.29 -15.67
CA LEU A 51 -27.96 -20.10 -15.43
C LEU A 51 -27.45 -20.01 -13.99
N LYS A 52 -27.69 -18.87 -13.33
CA LYS A 52 -27.06 -18.50 -12.05
C LYS A 52 -25.53 -18.67 -12.08
N SER A 53 -24.92 -18.26 -13.19
CA SER A 53 -23.48 -18.33 -13.40
C SER A 53 -22.72 -17.58 -12.31
N ARG A 54 -21.71 -18.21 -11.72
CA ARG A 54 -20.92 -17.58 -10.65
C ARG A 54 -19.76 -16.73 -11.16
N VAL A 55 -19.38 -16.91 -12.43
CA VAL A 55 -18.37 -16.09 -13.13
C VAL A 55 -19.01 -15.47 -14.37
N VAL A 56 -18.89 -14.15 -14.48
CA VAL A 56 -19.41 -13.37 -15.61
C VAL A 56 -18.27 -12.57 -16.24
N LEU A 57 -18.09 -12.70 -17.54
CA LEU A 57 -17.23 -11.85 -18.36
C LEU A 57 -18.12 -10.76 -18.98
N LEU A 58 -17.80 -9.49 -18.76
CA LEU A 58 -18.68 -8.38 -19.12
C LEU A 58 -17.93 -7.29 -19.86
N ASP A 59 -18.32 -6.99 -21.11
CA ASP A 59 -17.93 -5.75 -21.77
C ASP A 59 -18.65 -4.54 -21.13
N LEU A 60 -17.92 -3.45 -20.96
CA LEU A 60 -18.48 -2.17 -20.52
C LEU A 60 -19.26 -1.44 -21.61
N MET A 61 -18.97 -1.73 -22.88
CA MET A 61 -19.62 -1.13 -24.03
C MET A 61 -20.60 -2.14 -24.61
N LEU A 62 -21.87 -2.03 -24.23
CA LEU A 62 -22.96 -2.83 -24.79
C LEU A 62 -23.93 -1.91 -25.56
N PRO A 63 -24.65 -2.43 -26.58
CA PRO A 63 -25.47 -1.62 -27.47
C PRO A 63 -26.73 -1.05 -26.81
N ASP A 64 -27.22 -1.68 -25.76
CA ASP A 64 -28.51 -1.40 -25.12
C ASP A 64 -28.38 -0.73 -23.74
N ARG A 65 -27.32 -1.01 -22.97
CA ARG A 65 -27.08 -0.43 -21.63
C ARG A 65 -25.58 -0.27 -21.35
N ALA A 66 -25.22 0.63 -20.44
CA ALA A 66 -23.84 0.74 -19.98
C ALA A 66 -23.45 -0.47 -19.12
N GLY A 67 -22.34 -1.15 -19.42
CA GLY A 67 -21.96 -2.39 -18.71
C GLY A 67 -21.72 -2.19 -17.20
N LEU A 68 -21.36 -0.99 -16.75
CA LEU A 68 -21.29 -0.67 -15.32
C LEU A 68 -22.65 -0.84 -14.61
N GLU A 69 -23.75 -0.47 -15.26
CA GLU A 69 -25.09 -0.63 -14.69
C GLU A 69 -25.48 -2.10 -14.63
N VAL A 70 -25.14 -2.86 -15.68
CA VAL A 70 -25.33 -4.31 -15.75
C VAL A 70 -24.58 -5.00 -14.61
N MET A 71 -23.31 -4.64 -14.38
CA MET A 71 -22.51 -5.18 -13.28
C MET A 71 -23.17 -4.93 -11.91
N LYS A 72 -23.64 -3.70 -11.67
CA LYS A 72 -24.32 -3.36 -10.41
C LYS A 72 -25.58 -4.18 -10.20
N GLU A 73 -26.35 -4.43 -11.26
CA GLU A 73 -27.57 -5.24 -11.22
C GLU A 73 -27.27 -6.72 -10.96
N LEU A 74 -26.26 -7.28 -11.63
CA LEU A 74 -25.77 -8.65 -11.39
C LEU A 74 -25.33 -8.84 -9.93
N LEU A 75 -24.54 -7.91 -9.40
CA LEU A 75 -24.03 -7.96 -8.02
C LEU A 75 -25.11 -7.66 -6.97
N ALA A 76 -26.13 -6.86 -7.30
CA ALA A 76 -27.28 -6.63 -6.42
C ALA A 76 -28.18 -7.88 -6.31
N SER A 77 -28.34 -8.60 -7.42
CA SER A 77 -29.10 -9.86 -7.46
C SER A 77 -28.37 -10.99 -6.74
N GLU A 78 -27.09 -11.20 -7.05
CA GLU A 78 -26.25 -12.24 -6.45
C GLU A 78 -24.85 -11.67 -6.10
N PRO A 79 -24.66 -11.16 -4.86
CA PRO A 79 -23.41 -10.52 -4.41
C PRO A 79 -22.17 -11.43 -4.40
N GLN A 80 -22.38 -12.73 -4.58
CA GLN A 80 -21.33 -13.74 -4.62
C GLN A 80 -20.79 -13.99 -6.04
N THR A 81 -21.33 -13.31 -7.04
CA THR A 81 -20.88 -13.42 -8.43
C THR A 81 -19.54 -12.73 -8.63
N CYS A 82 -18.59 -13.42 -9.26
CA CYS A 82 -17.33 -12.82 -9.70
C CYS A 82 -17.52 -12.23 -11.11
N VAL A 83 -17.58 -10.91 -11.21
CA VAL A 83 -17.67 -10.21 -12.50
C VAL A 83 -16.27 -9.77 -12.94
N ILE A 84 -15.80 -10.28 -14.07
CA ILE A 84 -14.56 -9.87 -14.73
C ILE A 84 -14.93 -8.90 -15.84
N VAL A 85 -14.47 -7.66 -15.70
CA VAL A 85 -14.78 -6.58 -16.64
C VAL A 85 -13.78 -6.58 -17.78
N ILE A 86 -14.25 -6.50 -19.01
CA ILE A 86 -13.44 -6.43 -20.22
C ILE A 86 -13.68 -5.07 -20.90
N THR A 87 -12.63 -4.35 -21.30
CA THR A 87 -12.80 -3.07 -22.00
C THR A 87 -11.64 -2.72 -22.92
N ALA A 88 -11.90 -1.90 -23.93
CA ALA A 88 -10.85 -1.30 -24.77
C ALA A 88 -10.17 -0.06 -24.13
N ASN A 89 -10.77 0.54 -23.08
CA ASN A 89 -10.26 1.75 -22.45
C ASN A 89 -9.49 1.44 -21.16
N GLY A 90 -8.15 1.36 -21.26
CA GLY A 90 -7.25 1.05 -20.14
C GLY A 90 -6.95 2.19 -19.16
N SER A 91 -7.82 3.21 -19.04
CA SER A 91 -7.54 4.31 -18.10
C SER A 91 -7.59 3.80 -16.65
N ILE A 92 -6.53 4.10 -15.89
CA ILE A 92 -6.36 3.69 -14.49
C ILE A 92 -7.56 4.14 -13.65
N ASN A 93 -8.09 5.33 -13.92
CA ASN A 93 -9.25 5.89 -13.20
C ASN A 93 -10.51 5.04 -13.37
N LYS A 94 -10.80 4.55 -14.58
CA LYS A 94 -11.95 3.66 -14.83
C LYS A 94 -11.75 2.28 -14.22
N ALA A 95 -10.54 1.73 -14.28
CA ALA A 95 -10.23 0.45 -13.64
C ALA A 95 -10.47 0.52 -12.11
N VAL A 96 -10.02 1.61 -11.46
CA VAL A 96 -10.26 1.85 -10.03
C VAL A 96 -11.76 2.01 -9.72
N GLU A 97 -12.51 2.69 -10.58
CA GLU A 97 -13.97 2.83 -10.44
C GLU A 97 -14.69 1.47 -10.51
N MET A 98 -14.32 0.61 -11.46
CA MET A 98 -14.90 -0.73 -11.61
C MET A 98 -14.60 -1.61 -10.40
N MET A 99 -13.37 -1.59 -9.90
CA MET A 99 -12.99 -2.34 -8.70
C MET A 99 -13.76 -1.84 -7.46
N ARG A 100 -13.92 -0.52 -7.30
CA ARG A 100 -14.75 0.06 -6.22
C ARG A 100 -16.23 -0.33 -6.33
N ALA A 101 -16.73 -0.49 -7.55
CA ALA A 101 -18.10 -0.90 -7.83
C ALA A 101 -18.33 -2.42 -7.66
N GLY A 102 -17.29 -3.20 -7.32
CA GLY A 102 -17.40 -4.62 -6.97
C GLY A 102 -16.97 -5.59 -8.07
N ALA A 103 -16.31 -5.13 -9.14
CA ALA A 103 -15.67 -6.01 -10.10
C ALA A 103 -14.62 -6.90 -9.40
N HIS A 104 -14.56 -8.17 -9.81
CA HIS A 104 -13.57 -9.11 -9.30
C HIS A 104 -12.19 -8.85 -9.90
N GLU A 105 -12.14 -8.68 -11.23
CA GLU A 105 -10.93 -8.35 -11.97
C GLU A 105 -11.31 -7.53 -13.22
N PHE A 106 -10.31 -6.89 -13.82
CA PHE A 106 -10.43 -6.04 -14.98
C PHE A 106 -9.38 -6.39 -16.03
N LEU A 107 -9.80 -6.53 -17.29
CA LEU A 107 -8.97 -6.88 -18.45
C LEU A 107 -9.06 -5.80 -19.53
N VAL A 108 -7.91 -5.30 -19.97
CA VAL A 108 -7.80 -4.31 -21.05
C VAL A 108 -7.49 -5.00 -22.37
N LYS A 109 -8.35 -4.81 -23.38
CA LYS A 109 -8.13 -5.30 -24.75
C LYS A 109 -6.95 -4.51 -25.39
N PRO A 110 -6.01 -5.17 -26.10
CA PRO A 110 -5.91 -6.60 -26.35
C PRO A 110 -5.21 -7.37 -25.20
N PHE A 111 -5.67 -8.60 -24.95
CA PHE A 111 -5.04 -9.55 -24.03
C PHE A 111 -4.98 -10.94 -24.69
N ASP A 112 -4.06 -11.78 -24.23
CA ASP A 112 -3.91 -13.15 -24.73
C ASP A 112 -4.85 -14.14 -24.02
N ASP A 113 -4.95 -15.35 -24.58
CA ASP A 113 -5.79 -16.43 -24.03
C ASP A 113 -5.40 -16.78 -22.59
N GLN A 114 -4.11 -16.78 -22.27
CA GLN A 114 -3.60 -17.15 -20.96
C GLN A 114 -4.06 -16.16 -19.89
N ARG A 115 -4.05 -14.85 -20.20
CA ARG A 115 -4.52 -13.79 -19.32
C ARG A 115 -6.01 -13.93 -19.01
N LEU A 116 -6.82 -14.27 -20.02
CA LEU A 116 -8.26 -14.51 -19.84
C LEU A 116 -8.52 -15.74 -18.96
N ILE A 117 -7.84 -16.85 -19.23
CA ILE A 117 -7.99 -18.11 -18.47
C ILE A 117 -7.57 -17.90 -17.01
N ASN A 118 -6.42 -17.26 -16.77
CA ASN A 118 -5.92 -17.00 -15.42
C ASN A 118 -6.91 -16.14 -14.60
N ALA A 119 -7.51 -15.10 -15.20
CA ALA A 119 -8.49 -14.26 -14.52
C ALA A 119 -9.73 -15.06 -14.09
N ILE A 120 -10.17 -16.00 -14.94
CA ILE A 120 -11.32 -16.86 -14.67
C ILE A 120 -10.99 -17.89 -13.59
N GLU A 121 -9.79 -18.49 -13.61
CA GLU A 121 -9.37 -19.42 -12.57
C GLU A 121 -9.25 -18.74 -11.20
N ASN A 122 -8.71 -17.51 -11.16
CA ASN A 122 -8.66 -16.69 -9.94
C ASN A 122 -10.06 -16.40 -9.40
N ALA A 123 -11.01 -16.06 -10.29
CA ALA A 123 -12.42 -15.89 -9.93
C ALA A 123 -13.01 -17.17 -9.35
N ARG A 124 -12.78 -18.33 -9.97
CA ARG A 124 -13.28 -19.62 -9.48
C ARG A 124 -12.68 -20.00 -8.12
N ARG A 125 -11.37 -19.82 -7.92
CA ARG A 125 -10.72 -20.06 -6.60
C ARG A 125 -11.35 -19.19 -5.50
N SER A 126 -11.59 -17.92 -5.81
CA SER A 126 -12.25 -16.97 -4.90
C SER A 126 -13.67 -17.39 -4.51
N LEU A 127 -14.39 -18.08 -5.40
CA LEU A 127 -15.73 -18.63 -5.13
C LEU A 127 -15.71 -19.88 -4.24
N HIS A 128 -14.61 -20.63 -4.21
CA HIS A 128 -14.41 -21.78 -3.32
C HIS A 128 -13.92 -21.38 -1.92
N HIS A 129 -13.27 -20.22 -1.79
CA HIS A 129 -12.67 -19.74 -0.53
C HIS A 129 -13.55 -18.75 0.26
N ARG A 130 -14.76 -18.44 -0.23
CA ARG A 130 -15.75 -17.68 0.54
C ARG A 130 -16.66 -18.61 1.35
N PRO A 131 -16.55 -18.69 2.69
CA PRO A 131 -17.59 -19.30 3.50
C PRO A 131 -18.87 -18.45 3.43
N ARG A 132 -20.02 -19.12 3.29
CA ARG A 132 -21.35 -18.54 3.46
C ARG A 132 -21.55 -18.16 4.93
N SER A 133 -21.33 -16.90 5.31
CA SER A 133 -22.10 -16.21 6.37
C SER A 133 -21.68 -14.75 6.55
N THR A 134 -22.69 -13.89 6.53
CA THR A 134 -22.83 -12.60 7.24
C THR A 134 -21.74 -11.54 7.08
N LEU A 135 -22.14 -10.49 6.36
CA LEU A 135 -21.62 -9.11 6.39
C LEU A 135 -21.44 -8.62 7.84
N ALA A 136 -20.27 -8.84 8.44
CA ALA A 136 -19.81 -8.14 9.64
C ALA A 136 -18.29 -8.19 9.86
N GLU A 137 -17.56 -9.12 9.24
CA GLU A 137 -16.12 -9.31 9.54
C GLU A 137 -15.25 -9.27 8.28
N ALA A 138 -15.46 -8.27 7.41
CA ALA A 138 -14.59 -8.01 6.27
C ALA A 138 -13.39 -7.13 6.64
N ARG A 139 -12.57 -7.60 7.60
CA ARG A 139 -11.17 -7.17 7.79
C ARG A 139 -10.35 -8.29 8.44
N ILE A 140 -10.17 -9.38 7.71
CA ILE A 140 -8.96 -10.19 7.89
C ILE A 140 -8.17 -10.01 6.61
N GLN A 141 -7.53 -8.84 6.47
CA GLN A 141 -6.14 -8.92 6.03
C GLN A 141 -5.50 -9.79 7.09
N VAL A 142 -4.93 -10.91 6.68
CA VAL A 142 -4.03 -11.67 7.53
C VAL A 142 -2.83 -10.75 7.81
N LEU A 143 -3.02 -9.92 8.82
CA LEU A 143 -2.02 -9.09 9.41
C LEU A 143 -1.09 -10.05 10.15
N PRO A 144 0.24 -10.07 9.87
CA PRO A 144 1.13 -10.94 10.59
C PRO A 144 0.98 -10.69 12.09
N PRO A 145 1.16 -11.71 12.94
CA PRO A 145 1.18 -11.48 14.37
C PRO A 145 2.27 -10.44 14.66
N PHE A 146 2.04 -9.56 15.63
CA PHE A 146 2.99 -8.52 16.01
C PHE A 146 4.19 -9.15 16.77
N ILE A 147 5.05 -9.83 16.00
CA ILE A 147 6.13 -10.74 16.43
C ILE A 147 7.45 -9.99 16.54
N GLY A 148 8.25 -10.36 17.53
CA GLY A 148 9.66 -10.02 17.67
C GLY A 148 10.14 -10.24 19.10
N HIS A 149 11.38 -10.68 19.28
CA HIS A 149 12.03 -10.84 20.59
C HIS A 149 13.28 -9.98 20.72
N SER A 150 13.60 -9.18 19.69
CA SER A 150 14.66 -8.19 19.75
C SER A 150 14.46 -7.22 20.92
N SER A 151 15.56 -6.76 21.51
CA SER A 151 15.54 -5.77 22.59
C SER A 151 14.78 -4.50 22.21
N ALA A 152 14.87 -4.09 20.94
CA ALA A 152 14.13 -2.96 20.38
C ALA A 152 12.60 -3.19 20.43
N MET A 153 12.12 -4.38 20.07
CA MET A 153 10.70 -4.73 20.16
C MET A 153 10.23 -4.93 21.60
N LEU A 154 11.06 -5.50 22.48
CA LEU A 154 10.75 -5.61 23.91
C LEU A 154 10.46 -4.24 24.54
N ALA A 155 11.27 -3.23 24.21
CA ALA A 155 11.03 -1.85 24.65
C ALA A 155 9.71 -1.28 24.11
N VAL A 156 9.30 -1.64 22.88
CA VAL A 156 7.99 -1.27 22.32
C VAL A 156 6.86 -1.95 23.11
N TYR A 157 6.96 -3.24 23.41
CA TYR A 157 5.95 -3.96 24.19
C TYR A 157 5.81 -3.41 25.61
N ASP A 158 6.90 -3.03 26.27
CA ASP A 158 6.88 -2.41 27.59
C ASP A 158 6.12 -1.07 27.55
N LYS A 159 6.37 -0.23 26.53
CA LYS A 159 5.63 1.01 26.32
C LYS A 159 4.13 0.76 26.07
N ILE A 160 3.79 -0.22 25.23
CA ILE A 160 2.40 -0.61 24.97
C ILE A 160 1.72 -1.04 26.27
N ARG A 161 2.35 -1.89 27.08
CA ARG A 161 1.82 -2.34 28.38
C ARG A 161 1.60 -1.18 29.36
N SER A 162 2.53 -0.23 29.40
CA SER A 162 2.43 0.96 30.26
C SER A 162 1.25 1.86 29.84
N VAL A 163 1.10 2.14 28.55
CA VAL A 163 0.06 3.06 28.06
C VAL A 163 -1.32 2.42 27.95
N ALA A 164 -1.42 1.10 27.94
CA ALA A 164 -2.67 0.36 27.81
C ALA A 164 -3.72 0.79 28.86
N ARG A 165 -3.30 1.06 30.10
CA ARG A 165 -4.16 1.47 31.23
C ARG A 165 -4.59 2.94 31.19
N SER A 166 -3.95 3.76 30.36
CA SER A 166 -4.22 5.20 30.24
C SER A 166 -5.11 5.50 29.03
N MET A 167 -5.85 6.60 29.06
CA MET A 167 -6.58 7.15 27.89
C MET A 167 -5.75 8.16 27.09
N ALA A 168 -4.48 8.36 27.45
CA ALA A 168 -3.59 9.26 26.74
C ALA A 168 -3.46 8.89 25.25
N THR A 169 -3.36 9.92 24.41
CA THR A 169 -3.11 9.77 22.98
C THR A 169 -1.78 9.09 22.74
N VAL A 170 -1.77 8.08 21.88
CA VAL A 170 -0.55 7.37 21.47
C VAL A 170 -0.15 7.87 20.08
N PHE A 171 1.11 8.29 19.96
CA PHE A 171 1.69 8.78 18.71
C PHE A 171 2.73 7.78 18.21
N ILE A 172 2.42 7.06 17.14
CA ILE A 172 3.26 6.01 16.59
C ILE A 172 4.09 6.58 15.43
N THR A 173 5.40 6.43 15.48
CA THR A 173 6.31 6.78 14.38
C THR A 173 7.04 5.55 13.89
N GLY A 174 7.42 5.54 12.62
CA GLY A 174 8.23 4.46 12.05
C GLY A 174 8.08 4.42 10.54
N GLU A 175 9.07 3.87 9.86
CA GLU A 175 9.07 3.75 8.40
C GLU A 175 7.84 3.00 7.87
N SER A 176 7.57 3.15 6.57
CA SER A 176 6.50 2.39 5.92
C SER A 176 6.76 0.89 6.05
N GLY A 177 5.71 0.12 6.37
CA GLY A 177 5.81 -1.33 6.51
C GLY A 177 6.44 -1.85 7.82
N THR A 178 6.68 -1.01 8.83
CA THR A 178 7.21 -1.44 10.14
C THR A 178 6.17 -2.07 11.08
N GLY A 179 4.87 -1.99 10.75
CA GLY A 179 3.78 -2.53 11.57
C GLY A 179 3.07 -1.50 12.47
N LYS A 180 2.98 -0.23 12.04
CA LYS A 180 2.30 0.84 12.80
C LYS A 180 0.83 0.52 13.14
N GLU A 181 0.09 -0.03 12.18
CA GLU A 181 -1.30 -0.46 12.39
C GLU A 181 -1.39 -1.62 13.40
N LEU A 182 -0.51 -2.63 13.30
CA LEU A 182 -0.41 -3.73 14.27
C LEU A 182 -0.13 -3.22 15.68
N CYS A 183 0.76 -2.24 15.81
CA CYS A 183 1.07 -1.61 17.09
C CYS A 183 -0.16 -0.87 17.64
N ALA A 184 -0.92 -0.16 16.81
CA ALA A 184 -2.15 0.52 17.22
C ALA A 184 -3.22 -0.48 17.70
N GLU A 185 -3.39 -1.59 16.99
CA GLU A 185 -4.26 -2.68 17.42
C GLU A 185 -3.81 -3.30 18.74
N ALA A 186 -2.51 -3.53 18.92
CA ALA A 186 -1.96 -4.09 20.16
C ALA A 186 -2.24 -3.17 21.36
N VAL A 187 -2.08 -1.85 21.18
CA VAL A 187 -2.46 -0.85 22.20
C VAL A 187 -3.95 -0.93 22.53
N HIS A 188 -4.81 -1.03 21.52
CA HIS A 188 -6.25 -1.13 21.72
C HIS A 188 -6.64 -2.42 22.47
N LYS A 189 -6.15 -3.58 22.00
CA LYS A 189 -6.41 -4.91 22.58
C LYS A 189 -5.94 -5.02 24.03
N ALA A 190 -4.85 -4.36 24.40
CA ALA A 190 -4.34 -4.31 25.77
C ALA A 190 -5.11 -3.33 26.68
N SER A 191 -5.92 -2.42 26.11
CA SER A 191 -6.55 -1.33 26.85
C SER A 191 -7.86 -1.72 27.53
N ALA A 192 -8.35 -0.85 28.42
CA ALA A 192 -9.69 -0.95 29.00
C ALA A 192 -10.84 -0.84 27.96
N ARG A 193 -10.53 -0.47 26.71
CA ARG A 193 -11.50 -0.36 25.61
C ARG A 193 -11.42 -1.49 24.60
N SER A 194 -10.73 -2.59 24.93
CA SER A 194 -10.55 -3.74 24.03
C SER A 194 -11.86 -4.39 23.54
N ALA A 195 -12.96 -4.24 24.30
CA ALA A 195 -14.29 -4.69 23.91
C ALA A 195 -15.05 -3.67 23.02
N GLY A 196 -14.57 -2.44 22.91
CA GLY A 196 -15.17 -1.39 22.09
C GLY A 196 -14.67 -1.42 20.64
N PRO A 197 -15.25 -0.61 19.74
CA PRO A 197 -14.84 -0.59 18.33
C PRO A 197 -13.41 -0.07 18.16
N PHE A 198 -12.64 -0.71 17.27
CA PHE A 198 -11.39 -0.18 16.74
C PHE A 198 -11.62 0.28 15.31
N ILE A 199 -11.68 1.60 15.10
CA ILE A 199 -11.90 2.19 13.78
C ILE A 199 -10.59 2.75 13.27
N ALA A 200 -10.05 2.13 12.21
CA ALA A 200 -8.85 2.58 11.53
C ALA A 200 -9.19 3.36 10.25
N LEU A 201 -8.63 4.57 10.15
CA LEU A 201 -8.78 5.48 9.03
C LEU A 201 -7.39 5.89 8.54
N ASN A 202 -7.10 5.64 7.27
CA ASN A 202 -5.84 6.05 6.64
C ASN A 202 -6.05 7.39 5.92
N CYS A 203 -5.39 8.44 6.42
CA CYS A 203 -5.53 9.80 5.91
C CYS A 203 -4.92 9.99 4.52
N GLY A 204 -3.92 9.17 4.13
CA GLY A 204 -3.27 9.23 2.82
C GLY A 204 -4.03 8.50 1.71
N ALA A 205 -4.88 7.52 2.05
CA ALA A 205 -5.64 6.72 1.07
C ALA A 205 -6.95 7.39 0.63
N ILE A 206 -7.43 8.39 1.39
CA ILE A 206 -8.72 9.05 1.16
C ILE A 206 -8.46 10.40 0.47
N PRO A 207 -9.17 10.73 -0.62
CA PRO A 207 -9.05 12.05 -1.24
C PRO A 207 -9.36 13.17 -0.25
N VAL A 208 -8.56 14.25 -0.28
CA VAL A 208 -8.64 15.38 0.67
C VAL A 208 -10.08 15.93 0.81
N GLY A 209 -10.80 16.10 -0.31
CA GLY A 209 -12.17 16.62 -0.30
C GLY A 209 -13.21 15.70 0.36
N LEU A 210 -12.89 14.42 0.58
CA LEU A 210 -13.77 13.45 1.23
C LEU A 210 -13.33 13.12 2.66
N LEU A 211 -12.08 13.40 3.02
CA LEU A 211 -11.49 13.03 4.31
C LEU A 211 -12.28 13.60 5.49
N GLU A 212 -12.77 14.84 5.39
CA GLU A 212 -13.62 15.44 6.43
C GLU A 212 -14.91 14.63 6.66
N SER A 213 -15.57 14.27 5.57
CA SER A 213 -16.80 13.46 5.59
C SER A 213 -16.53 12.06 6.15
N GLU A 214 -15.40 11.44 5.82
CA GLU A 214 -15.02 10.13 6.37
C GLU A 214 -14.75 10.20 7.88
N VAL A 215 -14.10 11.26 8.37
CA VAL A 215 -13.76 11.42 9.79
C VAL A 215 -14.99 11.79 10.63
N PHE A 216 -15.74 12.82 10.21
CA PHE A 216 -16.82 13.42 11.01
C PHE A 216 -18.24 13.05 10.57
N GLY A 217 -18.41 12.48 9.38
CA GLY A 217 -19.70 12.13 8.81
C GLY A 217 -20.34 13.32 8.09
N HIS A 218 -21.46 13.07 7.40
CA HIS A 218 -22.20 14.10 6.70
C HIS A 218 -23.69 13.83 6.69
N LEU A 219 -24.48 14.89 6.53
CA LEU A 219 -25.92 14.80 6.25
C LEU A 219 -26.16 14.81 4.74
N ARG A 220 -27.27 14.21 4.31
CA ARG A 220 -27.75 14.24 2.93
C ARG A 220 -27.84 15.68 2.43
N GLY A 221 -27.32 15.92 1.22
CA GLY A 221 -27.32 17.24 0.57
C GLY A 221 -26.28 18.23 1.09
N SER A 222 -25.36 17.81 1.98
CA SER A 222 -24.30 18.69 2.51
C SER A 222 -23.23 19.08 1.48
N PHE A 223 -23.05 18.29 0.42
CA PHE A 223 -22.19 18.59 -0.73
C PHE A 223 -22.67 17.82 -1.97
N THR A 224 -22.14 18.16 -3.16
CA THR A 224 -22.45 17.48 -4.41
C THR A 224 -22.02 16.01 -4.36
N GLY A 225 -22.99 15.09 -4.32
CA GLY A 225 -22.75 13.64 -4.16
C GLY A 225 -23.18 13.07 -2.80
N ALA A 226 -23.62 13.89 -1.84
CA ALA A 226 -24.18 13.44 -0.56
C ALA A 226 -25.62 12.93 -0.71
N ILE A 227 -25.78 11.71 -1.25
CA ILE A 227 -27.08 11.10 -1.57
C ILE A 227 -27.83 10.63 -0.30
N SER A 228 -27.09 10.27 0.75
CA SER A 228 -27.64 9.83 2.04
C SER A 228 -26.83 10.39 3.20
N ASP A 229 -27.37 10.28 4.41
CA ASP A 229 -26.58 10.52 5.63
C ASP A 229 -25.49 9.45 5.75
N LYS A 230 -24.32 9.85 6.25
CA LYS A 230 -23.21 8.94 6.52
C LYS A 230 -22.61 9.21 7.89
N GLN A 231 -22.50 8.15 8.69
CA GLN A 231 -21.79 8.19 9.97
C GLN A 231 -20.28 8.27 9.74
N GLY A 232 -19.60 9.21 10.41
CA GLY A 232 -18.14 9.34 10.35
C GLY A 232 -17.41 8.37 11.27
N ALA A 233 -16.11 8.18 11.01
CA ALA A 233 -15.22 7.31 11.77
C ALA A 233 -15.17 7.66 13.27
N ALA A 234 -15.16 8.95 13.62
CA ALA A 234 -15.17 9.37 15.03
C ALA A 234 -16.47 9.00 15.75
N ALA A 235 -17.61 9.03 15.05
CA ALA A 235 -18.88 8.60 15.61
C ALA A 235 -18.99 7.07 15.71
N ALA A 236 -18.40 6.34 14.75
CA ALA A 236 -18.35 4.89 14.76
C ALA A 236 -17.39 4.34 15.83
N ALA A 237 -16.37 5.11 16.22
CA ALA A 237 -15.40 4.77 17.25
C ALA A 237 -15.86 5.11 18.68
N ASP A 238 -17.09 5.58 18.86
CA ASP A 238 -17.63 5.98 20.16
C ASP A 238 -17.60 4.80 21.16
N GLY A 239 -17.08 5.03 22.36
CA GLY A 239 -16.79 3.99 23.36
C GLY A 239 -15.53 3.17 23.09
N GLY A 240 -14.88 3.34 21.94
CA GLY A 240 -13.74 2.56 21.48
C GLY A 240 -12.49 3.40 21.21
N THR A 241 -11.78 3.07 20.13
CA THR A 241 -10.53 3.72 19.70
C THR A 241 -10.59 4.11 18.22
N LEU A 242 -10.20 5.34 17.92
CA LEU A 242 -10.00 5.83 16.56
C LEU A 242 -8.50 5.86 16.27
N PHE A 243 -8.09 5.09 15.26
CA PHE A 243 -6.74 5.07 14.74
C PHE A 243 -6.66 5.90 13.46
N LEU A 244 -5.80 6.93 13.48
CA LEU A 244 -5.54 7.82 12.36
C LEU A 244 -4.15 7.50 11.79
N ASP A 245 -4.11 6.74 10.70
CA ASP A 245 -2.87 6.39 10.00
C ASP A 245 -2.47 7.48 9.00
N GLU A 246 -1.17 7.67 8.84
CA GLU A 246 -0.55 8.73 8.05
C GLU A 246 -1.11 10.14 8.37
N ILE A 247 -1.15 10.50 9.66
CA ILE A 247 -1.77 11.75 10.15
C ILE A 247 -1.18 13.03 9.52
N CYS A 248 0.08 12.99 9.08
CA CYS A 248 0.73 14.13 8.42
C CYS A 248 0.25 14.37 6.98
N GLU A 249 -0.52 13.46 6.38
CA GLU A 249 -1.17 13.66 5.07
C GLU A 249 -2.46 14.50 5.17
N MET A 250 -2.94 14.74 6.40
CA MET A 250 -4.14 15.54 6.63
C MET A 250 -3.90 17.01 6.28
N ASP A 251 -4.84 17.65 5.57
CA ASP A 251 -4.74 19.07 5.25
C ASP A 251 -4.93 19.98 6.49
N LEU A 252 -4.40 21.20 6.42
CA LEU A 252 -4.40 22.15 7.55
C LEU A 252 -5.81 22.54 8.04
N ASN A 253 -6.81 22.57 7.16
CA ASN A 253 -8.18 22.91 7.55
C ASN A 253 -8.77 21.78 8.39
N LEU A 254 -8.56 20.53 7.97
CA LEU A 254 -9.02 19.39 8.72
C LEU A 254 -8.25 19.20 10.04
N GLN A 255 -6.94 19.49 10.07
CA GLN A 255 -6.15 19.51 11.30
C GLN A 255 -6.74 20.45 12.36
N THR A 256 -7.28 21.60 11.95
CA THR A 256 -7.94 22.56 12.86
C THR A 256 -9.22 21.98 13.47
N LYS A 257 -10.02 21.28 12.66
CA LYS A 257 -11.25 20.60 13.13
C LYS A 257 -10.91 19.41 14.04
N LEU A 258 -9.87 18.67 13.70
CA LEU A 258 -9.35 17.58 14.53
C LEU A 258 -8.89 18.11 15.89
N LEU A 259 -8.12 19.20 15.93
CA LEU A 259 -7.70 19.81 17.20
C LEU A 259 -8.91 20.18 18.08
N ARG A 260 -9.94 20.79 17.50
CA ARG A 260 -11.18 21.11 18.22
C ARG A 260 -11.83 19.84 18.77
N PHE A 261 -11.93 18.79 17.95
CA PHE A 261 -12.46 17.49 18.39
C PHE A 261 -11.65 16.90 19.56
N LEU A 262 -10.32 16.94 19.51
CA LEU A 262 -9.45 16.47 20.60
C LEU A 262 -9.61 17.27 21.89
N GLN A 263 -10.02 18.54 21.80
CA GLN A 263 -10.22 19.43 22.94
C GLN A 263 -11.60 19.26 23.57
N THR A 264 -12.66 19.18 22.77
CA THR A 264 -14.04 19.20 23.25
C THR A 264 -14.70 17.82 23.31
N SER A 265 -14.10 16.82 22.65
CA SER A 265 -14.70 15.50 22.42
C SER A 265 -16.08 15.60 21.73
N THR A 266 -16.27 16.62 20.91
CA THR A 266 -17.49 16.82 20.12
C THR A 266 -17.18 16.82 18.64
N ILE A 267 -18.03 16.17 17.86
CA ILE A 267 -18.01 16.16 16.41
C ILE A 267 -19.22 16.90 15.87
N THR A 268 -19.06 17.54 14.71
CA THR A 268 -20.18 18.14 13.97
C THR A 268 -20.11 17.58 12.55
N PRO A 269 -21.04 16.70 12.14
CA PRO A 269 -21.09 16.21 10.78
C PRO A 269 -21.20 17.34 9.76
N VAL A 270 -20.69 17.14 8.55
CA VAL A 270 -20.78 18.15 7.47
C VAL A 270 -22.25 18.42 7.17
N GLY A 271 -22.62 19.71 7.18
CA GLY A 271 -24.01 20.17 7.01
C GLY A 271 -24.87 20.13 8.29
N ALA A 272 -24.37 19.58 9.39
CA ALA A 272 -25.08 19.61 10.67
C ALA A 272 -24.82 20.92 11.43
N THR A 273 -25.82 21.40 12.17
CA THR A 273 -25.72 22.59 13.03
C THR A 273 -25.48 22.24 14.50
N LYS A 274 -25.81 21.02 14.93
CA LYS A 274 -25.70 20.58 16.32
C LYS A 274 -24.47 19.69 16.52
N PRO A 275 -23.56 20.02 17.45
CA PRO A 275 -22.46 19.14 17.81
C PRO A 275 -22.97 17.93 18.60
N ARG A 276 -22.31 16.78 18.42
CA ARG A 276 -22.53 15.55 19.16
C ARG A 276 -21.29 15.21 19.97
N LYS A 277 -21.45 14.90 21.26
CA LYS A 277 -20.35 14.40 22.10
C LYS A 277 -20.08 12.94 21.80
N VAL A 278 -18.81 12.56 21.69
CA VAL A 278 -18.34 11.18 21.54
C VAL A 278 -17.18 10.94 22.49
N ASN A 279 -17.04 9.72 22.97
CA ASN A 279 -15.99 9.34 23.90
C ASN A 279 -15.04 8.36 23.20
N VAL A 280 -13.93 8.87 22.65
CA VAL A 280 -13.02 8.09 21.79
C VAL A 280 -11.59 8.21 22.28
N ARG A 281 -10.87 7.10 22.35
CA ARG A 281 -9.41 7.09 22.55
C ARG A 281 -8.73 7.29 21.20
N ILE A 282 -7.73 8.16 21.13
CA ILE A 282 -7.03 8.47 19.89
C ILE A 282 -5.67 7.76 19.85
N ILE A 283 -5.41 7.11 18.72
CA ILE A 283 -4.08 6.64 18.34
C ILE A 283 -3.80 7.22 16.96
N CYS A 284 -2.60 7.72 16.72
CA CYS A 284 -2.21 8.21 15.42
C CYS A 284 -0.85 7.66 15.01
N ALA A 285 -0.62 7.58 13.71
CA ALA A 285 0.61 7.09 13.13
C ALA A 285 1.10 7.96 11.98
N THR A 286 2.41 8.01 11.77
CA THR A 286 3.01 8.59 10.57
C THR A 286 4.32 7.92 10.20
N ASN A 287 4.63 7.88 8.91
CA ASN A 287 5.94 7.52 8.39
C ASN A 287 6.91 8.71 8.19
N ARG A 288 6.42 9.94 8.36
CA ARG A 288 7.21 11.17 8.21
C ARG A 288 7.81 11.61 9.54
N ASN A 289 8.71 12.59 9.50
CA ASN A 289 9.17 13.28 10.70
C ASN A 289 8.17 14.38 11.08
N PRO A 290 7.40 14.23 12.17
CA PRO A 290 6.33 15.18 12.50
C PRO A 290 6.86 16.58 12.84
N LEU A 291 8.04 16.69 13.45
CA LEU A 291 8.65 17.99 13.76
C LEU A 291 9.08 18.73 12.48
N GLU A 292 9.53 17.99 11.47
CA GLU A 292 9.89 18.57 10.19
C GLU A 292 8.65 19.05 9.41
N GLU A 293 7.56 18.27 9.44
CA GLU A 293 6.28 18.71 8.87
C GLU A 293 5.74 19.97 9.56
N VAL A 294 5.98 20.14 10.87
CA VAL A 294 5.67 21.38 11.61
C VAL A 294 6.54 22.55 11.13
N ARG A 295 7.86 22.36 11.04
CA ARG A 295 8.78 23.42 10.55
C ARG A 295 8.44 23.88 9.14
N GLN A 296 8.01 22.96 8.29
CA GLN A 296 7.64 23.26 6.91
C GLN A 296 6.19 23.76 6.76
N GLY A 297 5.49 24.01 7.87
CA GLY A 297 4.13 24.59 7.90
C GLY A 297 3.04 23.67 7.36
N ARG A 298 3.32 22.37 7.17
CA ARG A 298 2.35 21.37 6.69
C ARG A 298 1.58 20.69 7.82
N PHE A 299 2.12 20.74 9.02
CA PHE A 299 1.46 20.23 10.22
C PHE A 299 1.39 21.31 11.29
N ARG A 300 0.23 21.48 11.92
CA ARG A 300 0.08 22.52 12.93
C ARG A 300 0.80 22.14 14.21
N GLU A 301 1.53 23.10 14.77
CA GLU A 301 2.28 22.93 16.01
C GLU A 301 1.37 22.61 17.21
N ASP A 302 0.22 23.27 17.31
CA ASP A 302 -0.76 23.05 18.38
C ASP A 302 -1.35 21.62 18.37
N LEU A 303 -1.64 21.10 17.17
CA LEU A 303 -2.10 19.74 16.97
C LEU A 303 -1.00 18.72 17.30
N TYR A 304 0.25 18.99 16.91
CA TYR A 304 1.39 18.14 17.24
C TYR A 304 1.50 17.94 18.75
N TYR A 305 1.57 19.01 19.54
CA TYR A 305 1.69 18.87 20.99
C TYR A 305 0.46 18.23 21.64
N ARG A 306 -0.74 18.37 21.05
CA ARG A 306 -1.95 17.70 21.54
C ARG A 306 -1.96 16.20 21.28
N LEU A 307 -1.37 15.75 20.17
CA LEU A 307 -1.30 14.34 19.79
C LEU A 307 -0.08 13.63 20.38
N HIS A 308 1.06 14.31 20.46
CA HIS A 308 2.36 13.77 20.86
C HIS A 308 2.48 13.66 22.40
N VAL A 309 1.58 12.89 23.01
CA VAL A 309 1.56 12.65 24.47
C VAL A 309 2.40 11.44 24.84
N VAL A 310 2.11 10.28 24.23
CA VAL A 310 2.89 9.05 24.43
C VAL A 310 3.49 8.58 23.10
N PRO A 311 4.77 8.91 22.83
CA PRO A 311 5.42 8.49 21.59
C PRO A 311 5.91 7.04 21.64
N ILE A 312 5.52 6.27 20.62
CA ILE A 312 6.04 4.92 20.36
C ILE A 312 6.75 4.96 19.00
N HIS A 313 8.03 4.66 19.00
CA HIS A 313 8.80 4.52 17.76
C HIS A 313 8.94 3.04 17.42
N LEU A 314 8.52 2.66 16.22
CA LEU A 314 8.70 1.32 15.69
C LEU A 314 10.02 1.24 14.93
N PRO A 315 10.96 0.38 15.38
CA PRO A 315 12.24 0.22 14.72
C PRO A 315 12.06 -0.40 13.32
N PRO A 316 12.85 0.05 12.33
CA PRO A 316 12.89 -0.59 11.03
C PRO A 316 13.43 -2.02 11.14
N LEU A 317 13.07 -2.88 10.18
CA LEU A 317 13.37 -4.31 10.21
C LEU A 317 14.87 -4.62 10.32
N ARG A 318 15.71 -3.78 9.69
CA ARG A 318 17.17 -3.86 9.78
C ARG A 318 17.74 -3.64 11.18
N GLU A 319 17.00 -2.99 12.09
CA GLU A 319 17.42 -2.75 13.48
C GLU A 319 16.87 -3.81 14.45
N ARG A 320 16.13 -4.80 13.93
CA ARG A 320 15.43 -5.81 14.73
C ARG A 320 16.14 -7.17 14.79
N GLY A 321 17.36 -7.26 14.26
CA GLY A 321 18.20 -8.46 14.33
C GLY A 321 17.48 -9.71 13.78
N ASP A 322 17.29 -10.71 14.62
CA ASP A 322 16.70 -12.00 14.23
C ASP A 322 15.17 -12.01 14.08
N ASP A 323 14.47 -10.93 14.45
CA ASP A 323 13.03 -10.82 14.26
C ASP A 323 12.63 -11.03 12.78
N VAL A 324 13.48 -10.64 11.83
CA VAL A 324 13.23 -10.85 10.39
C VAL A 324 13.01 -12.32 10.06
N ASN A 325 13.79 -13.22 10.68
CA ASN A 325 13.71 -14.65 10.44
C ASN A 325 12.46 -15.24 11.11
N GLU A 326 12.16 -14.84 12.35
CA GLU A 326 10.96 -15.29 13.07
C GLU A 326 9.67 -14.89 12.34
N ILE A 327 9.61 -13.63 11.87
CA ILE A 327 8.49 -13.12 11.07
C ILE A 327 8.39 -13.91 9.77
N ALA A 328 9.50 -14.10 9.07
CA ALA A 328 9.52 -14.77 7.79
C ALA A 328 9.08 -16.24 7.87
N GLU A 329 9.52 -16.98 8.88
CA GLU A 329 9.12 -18.38 9.07
C GLU A 329 7.63 -18.51 9.36
N THR A 330 7.12 -17.66 10.25
CA THR A 330 5.69 -17.63 10.55
C THR A 330 4.86 -17.34 9.29
N LEU A 331 5.29 -16.33 8.51
CA LEU A 331 4.63 -15.93 7.27
C LEU A 331 4.69 -17.03 6.20
N VAL A 332 5.83 -17.68 6.01
CA VAL A 332 5.99 -18.76 5.02
C VAL A 332 5.08 -19.93 5.35
N THR A 333 5.09 -20.42 6.60
CA THR A 333 4.23 -21.53 7.01
C THR A 333 2.75 -21.18 6.87
N GLN A 334 2.38 -19.94 7.16
CA GLN A 334 1.01 -19.47 6.98
C GLN A 334 0.60 -19.42 5.50
N MET A 335 1.40 -18.75 4.66
CA MET A 335 1.12 -18.62 3.23
C MET A 335 1.12 -19.99 2.53
N ALA A 336 2.00 -20.91 2.94
CA ALA A 336 2.04 -22.25 2.38
C ALA A 336 0.75 -23.03 2.66
N ARG A 337 0.19 -22.91 3.88
CA ARG A 337 -1.12 -23.51 4.20
C ARG A 337 -2.25 -22.90 3.38
N GLU A 338 -2.21 -21.60 3.13
CA GLU A 338 -3.22 -20.89 2.32
C GLU A 338 -3.18 -21.32 0.84
N GLU A 339 -1.98 -21.52 0.29
CA GLU A 339 -1.77 -21.91 -1.12
C GLU A 339 -1.71 -23.43 -1.34
N GLY A 340 -1.83 -24.25 -0.28
CA GLY A 340 -1.77 -25.71 -0.37
C GLY A 340 -0.36 -26.28 -0.64
N HIS A 341 0.69 -25.54 -0.28
CA HIS A 341 2.09 -25.93 -0.40
C HIS A 341 2.69 -26.43 0.94
N GLU A 342 3.81 -27.14 0.86
CA GLU A 342 4.46 -27.78 2.01
C GLU A 342 5.67 -27.01 2.60
N PHE A 343 5.77 -25.69 2.35
CA PHE A 343 6.89 -24.93 2.94
C PHE A 343 6.83 -24.93 4.48
N SER A 344 7.93 -25.39 5.08
CA SER A 344 8.09 -25.55 6.53
C SER A 344 9.01 -24.51 7.17
N GLY A 345 9.73 -23.71 6.37
CA GLY A 345 10.61 -22.65 6.88
C GLY A 345 11.64 -22.15 5.87
N LEU A 346 12.71 -21.54 6.39
CA LEU A 346 13.81 -20.96 5.61
C LEU A 346 15.06 -21.85 5.68
N SER A 347 15.79 -21.95 4.57
CA SER A 347 17.13 -22.54 4.59
C SER A 347 18.13 -21.67 5.40
N PRO A 348 19.20 -22.25 5.99
CA PRO A 348 20.19 -21.49 6.75
C PRO A 348 20.80 -20.32 5.97
N ARG A 349 21.00 -20.50 4.66
CA ARG A 349 21.56 -19.46 3.78
C ARG A 349 20.60 -18.29 3.59
N VAL A 350 19.30 -18.57 3.49
CA VAL A 350 18.27 -17.52 3.41
C VAL A 350 18.16 -16.76 4.74
N ARG A 351 18.26 -17.44 5.89
CA ARG A 351 18.25 -16.77 7.21
C ARG A 351 19.38 -15.76 7.38
N GLU A 352 20.59 -16.13 6.96
CA GLU A 352 21.76 -15.24 6.98
C GLU A 352 21.56 -14.06 6.03
N LEU A 353 21.05 -14.32 4.83
CA LEU A 353 20.79 -13.31 3.82
C LEU A 353 19.73 -12.31 4.28
N PHE A 354 18.62 -12.79 4.85
CA PHE A 354 17.54 -11.94 5.39
C PHE A 354 18.02 -11.07 6.55
N ARG A 355 18.88 -11.59 7.43
CA ARG A 355 19.47 -10.83 8.55
C ARG A 355 20.34 -9.65 8.05
N ASN A 356 21.05 -9.82 6.95
CA ASN A 356 22.00 -8.84 6.43
C ASN A 356 21.41 -7.86 5.40
N MET A 357 20.12 -7.97 5.08
CA MET A 357 19.45 -7.09 4.13
C MET A 357 18.92 -5.80 4.78
N ALA A 358 18.89 -4.72 4.00
CA ALA A 358 18.46 -3.40 4.47
C ALA A 358 16.93 -3.27 4.66
N TRP A 359 16.15 -4.07 3.92
CA TRP A 359 14.67 -4.08 3.94
C TRP A 359 14.03 -2.68 3.89
N PRO A 360 14.23 -1.88 2.83
CA PRO A 360 13.67 -0.54 2.73
C PRO A 360 12.13 -0.48 2.81
N GLY A 361 11.43 -1.55 2.41
CA GLY A 361 9.97 -1.67 2.60
C GLY A 361 9.57 -2.44 3.85
N ASN A 362 10.52 -2.71 4.76
CA ASN A 362 10.34 -3.40 6.04
C ASN A 362 9.53 -4.70 5.89
N VAL A 363 8.59 -4.96 6.81
CA VAL A 363 7.78 -6.19 6.84
C VAL A 363 6.88 -6.27 5.59
N ARG A 364 6.45 -5.14 5.01
CA ARG A 364 5.66 -5.15 3.77
C ARG A 364 6.44 -5.69 2.58
N GLN A 365 7.72 -5.34 2.45
CA GLN A 365 8.60 -5.91 1.44
C GLN A 365 8.83 -7.41 1.70
N LEU A 366 9.09 -7.79 2.95
CA LEU A 366 9.27 -9.19 3.34
C LEU A 366 8.05 -10.05 2.97
N ILE A 367 6.83 -9.59 3.28
CA ILE A 367 5.58 -10.26 2.91
C ILE A 367 5.51 -10.48 1.39
N ASN A 368 5.81 -9.45 0.60
CA ASN A 368 5.74 -9.52 -0.86
C ASN A 368 6.76 -10.52 -1.43
N VAL A 369 7.98 -10.52 -0.89
CA VAL A 369 9.03 -11.47 -1.27
C VAL A 369 8.60 -12.90 -0.96
N LEU A 370 8.13 -13.16 0.26
CA LEU A 370 7.74 -14.51 0.68
C LEU A 370 6.51 -15.02 -0.07
N ARG A 371 5.54 -14.15 -0.33
CA ARG A 371 4.37 -14.51 -1.14
C ARG A 371 4.78 -14.87 -2.56
N ASN A 372 5.69 -14.12 -3.17
CA ASN A 372 6.23 -14.44 -4.50
C ASN A 372 6.93 -15.81 -4.50
N VAL A 373 7.73 -16.11 -3.48
CA VAL A 373 8.39 -17.41 -3.32
C VAL A 373 7.37 -18.54 -3.23
N VAL A 374 6.39 -18.42 -2.33
CA VAL A 374 5.40 -19.47 -2.07
C VAL A 374 4.52 -19.74 -3.30
N VAL A 375 4.19 -18.72 -4.08
CA VAL A 375 3.36 -18.86 -5.30
C VAL A 375 4.12 -19.48 -6.47
N LEU A 376 5.41 -19.18 -6.62
CA LEU A 376 6.19 -19.58 -7.80
C LEU A 376 6.99 -20.87 -7.63
N ASN A 377 7.14 -21.36 -6.41
CA ASN A 377 8.00 -22.49 -6.09
C ASN A 377 7.26 -23.51 -5.24
N ALA A 378 7.76 -24.74 -5.25
CA ALA A 378 7.33 -25.79 -4.34
C ALA A 378 8.56 -26.41 -3.66
N GLY A 379 8.44 -26.72 -2.37
CA GLY A 379 9.49 -27.38 -1.62
C GLY A 379 9.31 -27.30 -0.12
N PRO A 380 10.12 -28.02 0.66
CA PRO A 380 10.02 -28.03 2.12
C PRO A 380 10.63 -26.78 2.76
N LEU A 381 11.58 -26.10 2.10
CA LEU A 381 12.28 -24.92 2.64
C LEU A 381 12.47 -23.88 1.53
N VAL A 382 12.45 -22.61 1.91
CA VAL A 382 12.83 -21.50 1.02
C VAL A 382 14.35 -21.49 0.85
N THR A 383 14.81 -21.63 -0.39
CA THR A 383 16.23 -21.59 -0.75
C THR A 383 16.58 -20.28 -1.48
N PRO A 384 17.87 -19.88 -1.54
CA PRO A 384 18.27 -18.62 -2.17
C PRO A 384 17.86 -18.51 -3.64
N GLU A 385 17.80 -19.63 -4.36
CA GLU A 385 17.46 -19.69 -5.79
C GLU A 385 15.99 -19.36 -6.06
N MET A 386 15.14 -19.48 -5.03
CA MET A 386 13.72 -19.14 -5.10
C MET A 386 13.47 -17.64 -4.88
N LEU A 387 14.47 -16.89 -4.39
CA LEU A 387 14.32 -15.47 -4.10
C LEU A 387 14.37 -14.62 -5.38
N PRO A 388 13.58 -13.52 -5.45
CA PRO A 388 13.62 -12.62 -6.59
C PRO A 388 15.04 -12.07 -6.88
N PRO A 389 15.50 -12.05 -8.14
CA PRO A 389 16.82 -11.54 -8.51
C PRO A 389 17.08 -10.10 -8.05
N ASP A 390 16.04 -9.26 -8.08
CA ASP A 390 16.09 -7.86 -7.63
C ASP A 390 16.41 -7.74 -6.14
N LEU A 391 15.97 -8.72 -5.33
CA LEU A 391 16.28 -8.77 -3.91
C LEU A 391 17.75 -9.14 -3.68
N LEU A 392 18.27 -10.10 -4.44
CA LEU A 392 19.66 -10.55 -4.38
C LEU A 392 20.65 -9.49 -4.89
N SER A 393 20.18 -8.57 -5.73
CA SER A 393 20.96 -7.44 -6.26
C SER A 393 21.12 -6.29 -5.26
N GLN A 394 20.34 -6.28 -4.17
CA GLN A 394 20.51 -5.32 -3.08
C GLN A 394 21.77 -5.70 -2.30
N ARG A 395 22.80 -4.85 -2.34
CA ARG A 395 24.06 -5.11 -1.62
C ARG A 395 23.76 -5.42 -0.14
N PRO A 396 24.25 -6.55 0.39
CA PRO A 396 24.12 -6.83 1.81
C PRO A 396 24.79 -5.70 2.62
N MET A 397 24.21 -5.38 3.77
CA MET A 397 24.81 -4.53 4.79
C MET A 397 25.95 -5.32 5.44
N THR A 398 27.00 -5.68 4.69
CA THR A 398 28.20 -6.22 5.29
C THR A 398 28.89 -5.11 6.05
N THR A 399 29.02 -5.33 7.36
CA THR A 399 30.13 -4.91 8.21
C THR A 399 31.14 -3.99 7.54
N ARG A 400 31.25 -2.79 8.10
CA ARG A 400 32.34 -1.84 7.92
C ARG A 400 33.68 -2.53 8.24
N GLU A 401 34.20 -3.30 7.28
CA GLU A 401 35.62 -3.63 7.21
C GLU A 401 36.40 -2.34 6.97
N PRO A 402 37.62 -2.21 7.52
CA PRO A 402 38.38 -0.98 7.44
C PRO A 402 38.62 -0.68 5.97
N ALA A 403 38.09 0.46 5.53
CA ALA A 403 38.23 0.93 4.17
C ALA A 403 39.71 0.89 3.77
N ALA A 404 40.03 0.05 2.79
CA ALA A 404 41.16 0.33 1.91
C ALA A 404 40.97 1.77 1.39
N PRO A 405 42.02 2.59 1.38
CA PRO A 405 41.86 4.01 1.10
C PRO A 405 41.51 4.21 -0.37
N THR A 406 40.82 5.31 -0.64
CA THR A 406 40.65 6.02 -1.92
C THR A 406 39.45 5.68 -2.81
N ALA A 407 38.31 6.28 -2.45
CA ALA A 407 37.65 7.22 -3.38
C ALA A 407 37.68 8.60 -2.68
N PRO A 408 38.05 9.71 -3.36
CA PRO A 408 38.19 10.99 -2.69
C PRO A 408 36.84 11.43 -2.10
N ALA A 409 36.87 11.74 -0.81
CA ALA A 409 35.70 12.22 -0.08
C ALA A 409 35.19 13.52 -0.71
N ARG A 410 33.87 13.61 -0.88
CA ARG A 410 33.18 14.83 -1.33
C ARG A 410 33.47 15.94 -0.31
N PRO A 411 33.82 17.16 -0.74
CA PRO A 411 34.03 18.26 0.19
C PRO A 411 32.71 18.62 0.87
N VAL A 412 32.67 18.53 2.20
CA VAL A 412 31.58 19.08 3.01
C VAL A 412 31.77 20.59 3.08
N LEU A 413 30.70 21.38 3.25
CA LEU A 413 30.77 22.86 3.29
C LEU A 413 31.81 23.41 4.31
N GLY A 414 32.17 22.63 5.33
CA GLY A 414 33.25 22.93 6.28
C GLY A 414 34.68 22.84 5.72
N ASP A 415 34.92 22.04 4.68
CA ASP A 415 36.25 21.84 4.06
C ASP A 415 36.65 22.95 3.07
N LEU A 416 35.69 23.83 2.75
CA LEU A 416 35.87 25.00 1.88
C LEU A 416 36.30 26.24 2.68
N ALA A 417 36.10 26.25 3.99
CA ALA A 417 36.52 27.35 4.85
C ALA A 417 38.06 27.44 4.92
N GLY A 418 38.61 28.62 4.61
CA GLY A 418 40.06 28.87 4.62
C GLY A 418 40.80 28.66 3.29
N ARG A 419 40.10 28.25 2.21
CA ARG A 419 40.66 28.14 0.85
C ARG A 419 40.46 29.43 0.06
N THR A 420 41.34 29.70 -0.90
CA THR A 420 41.14 30.84 -1.82
C THR A 420 40.01 30.53 -2.81
N LEU A 421 39.37 31.56 -3.35
CA LEU A 421 38.33 31.39 -4.38
C LEU A 421 38.82 30.56 -5.58
N ALA A 422 40.08 30.71 -5.98
CA ALA A 422 40.68 29.93 -7.06
C ALA A 422 40.78 28.43 -6.72
N GLN A 423 41.05 28.08 -5.45
CA GLN A 423 41.12 26.69 -5.00
C GLN A 423 39.72 26.07 -4.90
N ILE A 424 38.74 26.83 -4.40
CA ILE A 424 37.34 26.39 -4.34
C ILE A 424 36.79 26.17 -5.75
N GLU A 425 37.04 27.13 -6.66
CA GLU A 425 36.65 27.04 -8.06
C GLU A 425 37.23 25.80 -8.74
N ARG A 426 38.51 25.49 -8.51
CA ARG A 426 39.16 24.29 -9.04
C ARG A 426 38.53 23.00 -8.53
N ILE A 427 38.29 22.88 -7.23
CA ILE A 427 37.66 21.71 -6.60
C ILE A 427 36.26 21.46 -7.20
N VAL A 428 35.46 22.52 -7.34
CA VAL A 428 34.09 22.43 -7.87
C VAL A 428 34.08 22.03 -9.35
N ILE A 429 35.01 22.58 -10.16
CA ILE A 429 35.12 22.24 -11.57
C ILE A 429 35.59 20.78 -11.77
N GLU A 430 36.59 20.32 -11.01
CA GLU A 430 37.11 18.96 -11.09
C GLU A 430 36.08 17.91 -10.63
N ASP A 431 35.35 18.17 -9.53
CA ASP A 431 34.25 17.30 -9.08
C ASP A 431 33.13 17.21 -10.12
N THR A 432 32.77 18.33 -10.73
CA THR A 432 31.72 18.36 -11.76
C THR A 432 32.15 17.61 -13.02
N LEU A 433 33.41 17.74 -13.43
CA LEU A 433 33.98 16.97 -14.54
C LEU A 433 33.98 15.47 -14.25
N ALA A 434 34.32 15.06 -13.03
CA ALA A 434 34.26 13.66 -12.61
C ALA A 434 32.83 13.10 -12.67
N ARG A 435 31.82 13.87 -12.26
CA ARG A 435 30.40 13.47 -12.33
C ARG A 435 29.88 13.31 -13.75
N HIS A 436 30.43 14.06 -14.71
CA HIS A 436 30.08 13.97 -16.13
C HIS A 436 31.04 13.14 -16.98
N ASN A 437 31.84 12.25 -16.35
CA ASN A 437 32.83 11.40 -17.02
C ASN A 437 33.78 12.19 -17.95
N GLY A 438 34.25 13.36 -17.50
CA GLY A 438 35.18 14.22 -18.24
C GLY A 438 34.57 15.09 -19.35
N SER A 439 33.23 15.13 -19.47
CA SER A 439 32.57 15.94 -20.50
C SER A 439 32.54 17.43 -20.14
N VAL A 440 33.43 18.22 -20.77
CA VAL A 440 33.52 19.68 -20.60
C VAL A 440 32.20 20.41 -20.95
N PRO A 441 31.51 20.10 -22.07
CA PRO A 441 30.27 20.80 -22.41
C PRO A 441 29.12 20.55 -21.42
N LYS A 442 29.03 19.35 -20.84
CA LYS A 442 28.01 19.00 -19.85
C LYS A 442 28.30 19.66 -18.50
N SER A 443 29.58 19.65 -18.10
CA SER A 443 30.05 20.29 -16.86
C SER A 443 29.85 21.81 -16.89
N ALA A 444 30.11 22.44 -18.02
CA ALA A 444 29.90 23.88 -18.22
C ALA A 444 28.41 24.27 -18.08
N ARG A 445 27.48 23.44 -18.59
CA ARG A 445 26.04 23.66 -18.43
C ARG A 445 25.59 23.53 -16.97
N GLU A 446 26.14 22.58 -16.22
CA GLU A 446 25.76 22.42 -14.81
C GLU A 446 26.29 23.57 -13.93
N LEU A 447 27.49 24.05 -14.23
CA LEU A 447 28.13 25.16 -13.51
C LEU A 447 27.65 26.55 -13.97
N ASP A 448 26.73 26.62 -14.94
CA ASP A 448 26.22 27.85 -15.54
C ASP A 448 27.32 28.79 -16.06
N VAL A 449 28.31 28.23 -16.75
CA VAL A 449 29.45 28.97 -17.33
C VAL A 449 29.71 28.53 -18.77
N SER A 450 30.42 29.36 -19.55
CA SER A 450 30.75 29.00 -20.93
C SER A 450 31.77 27.86 -20.99
N ALA A 451 31.63 26.95 -21.96
CA ALA A 451 32.60 25.88 -22.19
C ALA A 451 34.02 26.43 -22.47
N SER A 452 34.12 27.59 -23.12
CA SER A 452 35.38 28.30 -23.35
C SER A 452 36.07 28.72 -22.04
N THR A 453 35.33 29.00 -20.97
CA THR A 453 35.88 29.34 -19.65
C THR A 453 36.48 28.09 -18.99
N LEU A 454 35.79 26.95 -19.03
CA LEU A 454 36.33 25.68 -18.52
C LEU A 454 37.60 25.25 -19.27
N TYR A 455 37.60 25.33 -20.61
CA TYR A 455 38.79 24.96 -21.40
C TYR A 455 40.00 25.84 -21.05
N ARG A 456 39.81 27.15 -20.89
CA ARG A 456 40.90 28.06 -20.49
C ARG A 456 41.43 27.77 -19.10
N LYS A 457 40.56 27.40 -18.15
CA LYS A 457 40.94 27.04 -16.78
C LYS A 457 41.72 25.72 -16.74
N LEU A 458 41.24 24.70 -17.45
CA LEU A 458 41.92 23.40 -17.57
C LEU A 458 43.31 23.54 -18.22
N ASP A 459 43.44 24.34 -19.28
CA ASP A 459 44.74 24.59 -19.93
C ASP A 459 45.72 25.33 -19.01
N ALA A 460 45.22 26.32 -18.25
CA ALA A 460 46.03 27.04 -17.27
C ALA A 460 46.52 26.14 -16.11
N TRP A 461 45.70 25.19 -15.65
CA TRP A 461 46.11 24.24 -14.61
C TRP A 461 47.07 23.17 -15.14
N SER A 462 46.83 22.66 -16.35
CA SER A 462 47.73 21.72 -17.03
C SER A 462 49.13 22.32 -17.19
N LYS A 463 49.24 23.58 -17.62
CA LYS A 463 50.52 24.30 -17.76
C LYS A 463 51.21 24.62 -16.43
N ALA A 464 50.47 24.68 -15.32
CA ALA A 464 51.04 24.91 -14.00
C ALA A 464 51.57 23.61 -13.36
N GLU A 465 51.19 22.43 -13.89
CA GLU A 465 51.57 21.11 -13.38
C GLU A 465 52.75 20.47 -14.11
N THR A 466 53.17 21.03 -15.26
CA THR A 466 54.44 20.73 -15.93
C THR A 466 55.50 21.77 -15.55
N PRO A 467 56.36 21.51 -14.55
CA PRO A 467 57.59 22.29 -14.40
C PRO A 467 58.56 21.95 -15.54
N GLU A 468 59.21 22.97 -16.09
CA GLU A 468 60.42 22.80 -16.93
C GLU A 468 61.53 22.05 -16.19
#